data_AF-A0A5K0ZBB8-F1
#
_entry.id   AF-A0A5K0ZBB8-F1
#
_cell.length_a   1.000
_cell.length_b   1.000
_cell.length_c   1.000
_cell.angle_alpha   90.00
_cell.angle_beta   90.00
_cell.angle_gamma   90.00
#
_symmetry.space_group_name_H-M   'P 1'
#
loop_
_entity.id
_entity.type
_entity.pdbx_description
1 polymer ?
#
loop_
_entity_poly.entity_id
_entity_poly.type
_entity_poly.pdbx_seq_one_letter_code
_entity_poly.pdbx_strand_id
1 'polypeptide(L)' 'ASKISIGVDVCMTYERHFYFNLPEVQDALHANRTKLPYTWSMCSG' A
#
# COMPACT_ATOMS: atom_id res chain seq x y z
N ALA A 1 22.89 -7.83 -13.16
CA ALA A 1 22.53 -6.46 -12.72
C ALA A 1 21.09 -6.19 -13.15
N SER A 2 20.17 -6.00 -12.21
CA SER A 2 18.78 -5.65 -12.55
C SER A 2 18.79 -4.33 -13.31
N LYS A 3 18.18 -4.34 -14.50
CA LYS A 3 18.02 -3.18 -15.37
C LYS A 3 17.12 -2.19 -14.63
N ILE A 4 17.70 -1.25 -13.90
CA ILE A 4 16.96 -0.13 -13.31
C ILE A 4 16.56 0.76 -14.49
N SER A 5 15.28 0.69 -14.88
CA SER A 5 14.70 1.61 -15.85
C SER A 5 14.52 2.95 -15.16
N ILE A 6 15.29 3.95 -15.58
CA ILE A 6 15.19 5.32 -15.09
C ILE A 6 13.80 5.83 -15.52
N GLY A 7 12.79 5.68 -14.65
CA GLY A 7 11.40 6.05 -14.90
C GLY A 7 10.35 4.95 -14.64
N VAL A 8 10.74 3.69 -14.45
CA VAL A 8 9.80 2.64 -13.99
C VAL A 8 10.15 2.24 -12.58
N ASP A 9 9.36 2.74 -11.64
CA ASP A 9 9.42 2.31 -10.26
C ASP A 9 8.71 0.96 -10.11
N VAL A 10 9.51 -0.10 -9.99
CA VAL A 10 9.03 -1.47 -9.76
C VAL A 10 8.65 -1.72 -8.30
N CYS A 11 9.02 -0.83 -7.38
CA CYS A 11 8.75 -0.89 -5.95
C CYS A 11 7.41 -0.25 -5.56
N MET A 12 6.72 0.44 -6.50
CA MET A 12 5.41 1.07 -6.29
C MET A 12 4.36 0.18 -5.60
N THR A 13 4.43 -1.14 -5.78
CA THR A 13 3.54 -2.07 -5.09
C THR A 13 3.81 -2.12 -3.59
N TYR A 14 5.08 -2.15 -3.17
CA TYR A 14 5.48 -2.14 -1.77
C TYR A 14 5.21 -0.79 -1.13
N GLU A 15 5.52 0.30 -1.83
CA GLU A 15 5.31 1.66 -1.31
C GLU A 15 3.84 1.94 -1.06
N ARG A 16 2.94 1.55 -1.98
CA ARG A 16 1.49 1.68 -1.77
C ARG A 16 0.99 0.80 -0.62
N HIS A 17 1.43 -0.46 -0.55
CA HIS A 17 1.05 -1.35 0.54
C HIS A 17 1.48 -0.77 1.89
N PHE A 18 2.69 -0.22 1.99
CA PHE A 18 3.15 0.46 3.19
C PHE A 18 2.27 1.68 3.52
N TYR A 19 2.10 2.60 2.57
CA TYR A 19 1.40 3.85 2.78
C TYR A 19 -0.06 3.66 3.21
N PHE A 20 -0.82 2.78 2.56
CA PHE A 20 -2.23 2.56 2.88
C PHE A 20 -2.49 1.73 4.15
N ASN A 21 -1.44 1.13 4.74
CA ASN A 21 -1.53 0.47 6.03
C ASN A 21 -1.11 1.36 7.22
N LEU A 22 -0.73 2.62 6.96
CA LEU A 22 -0.50 3.60 8.02
C LEU A 22 -1.85 4.01 8.67
N PRO A 23 -1.98 3.99 10.02
CA PRO A 23 -3.21 4.35 10.70
C PRO A 23 -3.71 5.76 10.36
N GLU A 24 -2.79 6.73 10.26
CA GLU A 24 -3.11 8.13 9.96
C GLU A 24 -3.66 8.28 8.55
N VAL A 25 -3.15 7.50 7.60
CA VAL A 25 -3.65 7.47 6.22
C VAL A 25 -5.02 6.82 6.16
N GLN A 26 -5.23 5.73 6.89
CA GLN A 26 -6.55 5.08 6.95
C GLN A 26 -7.60 6.01 7.57
N ASP A 27 -7.25 6.72 8.65
CA ASP A 27 -8.14 7.68 9.29
C ASP A 27 -8.46 8.87 8.36
N ALA A 28 -7.45 9.46 7.71
CA ALA A 28 -7.62 10.55 6.77
C ALA A 28 -8.52 10.19 5.56
N LEU A 29 -8.48 8.92 5.13
CA LEU A 29 -9.30 8.41 4.03
C LEU A 29 -10.66 7.87 4.48
N HIS A 30 -10.96 7.90 5.78
CA HIS A 30 -12.12 7.24 6.37
C HIS A 30 -12.20 5.73 6.04
N ALA A 31 -11.04 5.08 5.89
CA ALA A 31 -10.89 3.64 5.67
C ALA A 31 -10.80 2.87 7.00
N ASN A 32 -11.00 1.55 6.96
CA ASN A 32 -10.85 0.65 8.11
C ASN A 32 -11.59 1.09 9.41
N ARG A 33 -12.73 1.78 9.27
CA ARG A 33 -13.50 2.32 10.41
C ARG A 33 -13.95 1.24 11.39
N THR A 34 -14.18 0.03 10.90
CA THR A 34 -14.62 -1.14 11.69
C THR A 34 -13.47 -1.98 12.23
N LYS A 35 -12.21 -1.62 11.96
CA LYS A 35 -11.00 -2.35 12.38
C LYS A 35 -11.02 -3.81 11.92
N LEU A 36 -11.02 -3.99 10.60
CA LEU A 36 -10.96 -5.30 9.97
C LEU A 36 -9.74 -6.09 10.48
N PRO A 37 -9.86 -7.42 10.65
CA PRO A 37 -8.79 -8.24 11.20
C PRO A 37 -7.67 -8.55 10.19
N TYR A 38 -7.68 -7.90 9.03
CA TYR A 38 -6.69 -8.05 7.96
C TYR A 38 -6.23 -6.69 7.46
N THR A 39 -5.00 -6.65 6.95
CA THR A 39 -4.39 -5.46 6.38
C THR A 39 -4.95 -5.16 5.00
N TRP A 40 -4.83 -3.90 4.59
CA TRP A 40 -5.15 -3.51 3.22
C TRP A 40 -4.13 -4.12 2.24
N SER A 41 -4.60 -4.59 1.08
CA SER A 41 -3.75 -5.10 -0.01
C SER A 41 -4.28 -4.65 -1.38
N MET A 42 -3.43 -4.72 -2.40
CA MET A 42 -3.77 -4.34 -3.78
C MET A 42 -4.83 -5.26 -4.41
N CYS A 43 -4.69 -6.56 -4.18
CA CYS A 43 -5.60 -7.59 -4.68
C CYS A 43 -5.83 -8.61 -3.56
N SER A 44 -7.03 -9.18 -3.49
CA SER A 44 -7.31 -10.40 -2.74
C SER A 44 -6.93 -11.63 -3.58
N GLY A 45 -6.36 -12.65 -2.94
CA GLY A 45 -6.19 -13.98 -3.53
C GLY A 45 -7.45 -14.82 -3.46
#